data_AF-A0A0M8XBY8-F1
#
_entry.id   AF-A0A0M8XBY8-F1
#
_cell.length_a   1.000
_cell.length_b   1.000
_cell.length_c   1.000
_cell.angle_alpha   90.00
_cell.angle_beta   90.00
_cell.angle_gamma   90.00
#
_symmetry.space_group_name_H-M   'P 1'
#
loop_
_entity.id
_entity.type
_entity.pdbx_description
1 polymer ?
#
loop_
_entity_poly.entity_id
_entity_poly.type
_entity_poly.pdbx_seq_one_letter_code
_entity_poly.pdbx_strand_id
1 'polypeptide(L)'
;MYLPVGERELILASAGTQGPVVPVSGTLHALFEEQAARTPDAVAVVAGGVSLSYREVEERANRLAWYLRSLGVGAESLVGVCLERGPDLVPALIGVLKS
;
A
#
# COMPACT_ATOMS: atom_id res chain seq x y z
N MET A 1 25.21 -12.65 -19.76
CA MET A 1 24.25 -13.48 -19.01
C MET A 1 23.57 -14.39 -20.03
N TYR A 2 24.00 -15.65 -20.10
CA TYR A 2 23.47 -16.64 -21.04
C TYR A 2 22.22 -17.24 -20.41
N LEU A 3 21.05 -16.95 -20.96
CA LEU A 3 19.79 -17.56 -20.54
C LEU A 3 19.74 -18.97 -21.18
N PRO A 4 19.88 -20.06 -20.42
CA PRO A 4 19.86 -21.41 -20.99
C PRO A 4 18.53 -21.65 -21.71
N VAL A 5 18.63 -22.26 -22.90
CA VAL A 5 17.46 -22.70 -23.69
C VAL A 5 16.64 -23.66 -22.83
N GLY A 6 15.46 -23.21 -22.40
CA GLY A 6 14.57 -23.90 -21.46
C GLY A 6 13.98 -22.96 -20.39
N GLU A 7 14.68 -21.89 -20.02
CA GLU A 7 14.17 -20.92 -19.02
C GLU A 7 12.97 -20.13 -19.54
N ARG A 8 12.95 -19.82 -20.84
CA ARG A 8 11.79 -19.20 -21.51
C ARG A 8 10.56 -20.10 -21.46
N GLU A 9 10.72 -21.41 -21.62
CA GLU A 9 9.60 -22.37 -21.55
C GLU A 9 9.10 -22.54 -20.11
N LEU A 10 9.99 -22.53 -19.12
CA LEU A 10 9.62 -22.56 -17.70
C LEU A 10 8.83 -21.32 -17.26
N ILE A 11 9.20 -20.14 -17.74
CA ILE A 11 8.46 -18.89 -17.45
C ILE A 11 7.08 -18.92 -18.13
N LEU A 12 6.98 -19.42 -19.36
CA LEU A 12 5.70 -19.53 -20.07
C LEU A 12 4.79 -20.61 -19.49
N ALA A 13 5.35 -21.74 -19.05
CA ALA A 13 4.60 -22.83 -18.44
C ALA A 13 4.06 -22.48 -17.06
N SER A 14 4.81 -21.71 -16.26
CA SER A 14 4.38 -21.25 -14.93
C SER A 14 3.47 -20.02 -14.97
N ALA A 15 3.51 -19.22 -16.05
CA ALA A 15 2.61 -18.08 -16.25
C ALA A 15 1.14 -18.48 -16.46
N GLY A 16 0.85 -19.75 -16.74
CA GLY A 16 -0.51 -20.26 -16.99
C GLY A 16 -1.30 -20.65 -15.74
N THR A 17 -0.66 -20.80 -14.57
CA THR A 17 -1.38 -21.14 -13.33
C THR A 17 -1.81 -19.89 -12.60
N GLN A 18 -2.68 -19.11 -13.24
CA GLN A 18 -3.45 -18.10 -12.52
C GLN A 18 -4.57 -18.84 -11.78
N GLY A 19 -4.45 -18.91 -10.45
CA GLY A 19 -5.59 -19.27 -9.60
C GLY A 19 -6.78 -18.35 -9.90
N PRO A 20 -8.01 -18.70 -9.47
CA PRO A 20 -9.19 -17.89 -9.74
C PRO A 20 -8.92 -16.42 -9.37
N VAL A 21 -8.93 -15.56 -10.39
CA VAL A 21 -8.76 -14.11 -10.22
C VAL A 21 -10.01 -13.61 -9.53
N VAL A 22 -9.95 -13.44 -8.21
CA VAL A 22 -11.01 -12.78 -7.45
C VAL A 22 -10.91 -11.29 -7.76
N PRO A 23 -11.94 -10.68 -8.36
CA PRO A 23 -11.91 -9.25 -8.66
C PRO A 23 -11.85 -8.47 -7.34
N VAL A 24 -10.74 -7.76 -7.13
CA VAL A 24 -10.63 -6.80 -6.03
C VAL A 24 -11.50 -5.61 -6.41
N SER A 25 -12.58 -5.41 -5.66
CA SER A 25 -13.45 -4.25 -5.82
C SER A 25 -12.94 -3.13 -4.91
N GLY A 26 -12.69 -1.94 -5.47
CA GLY A 26 -12.26 -0.76 -4.72
C GLY A 26 -10.77 -0.46 -4.81
N THR A 27 -10.39 0.70 -4.27
CA THR A 27 -9.00 1.15 -4.17
C THR A 27 -8.35 0.62 -2.89
N LEU A 28 -7.03 0.50 -2.87
CA LEU A 28 -6.31 0.03 -1.68
C LEU A 28 -6.62 0.89 -0.44
N HIS A 29 -6.67 2.21 -0.61
CA HIS A 29 -6.98 3.11 0.50
C HIS A 29 -8.44 2.99 0.99
N ALA A 30 -9.39 2.66 0.12
CA ALA A 30 -10.78 2.42 0.53
C ALA A 30 -10.89 1.13 1.34
N LEU A 31 -10.25 0.05 0.89
CA LEU A 31 -10.20 -1.22 1.63
C LEU A 31 -9.51 -1.07 2.99
N PHE A 32 -8.48 -0.23 3.07
CA PHE A 32 -7.82 0.10 4.33
C PHE A 32 -8.74 0.87 5.27
N GLU A 33 -9.45 1.88 4.77
CA GLU A 33 -10.41 2.68 5.53
C GLU A 33 -11.55 1.79 6.09
N GLU A 34 -12.07 0.87 5.29
CA GLU A 34 -13.05 -0.12 5.73
C GLU A 34 -12.52 -1.03 6.84
N GLN A 35 -11.26 -1.49 6.74
CA GLN A 35 -10.64 -2.28 7.81
C GLN A 35 -10.42 -1.43 9.07
N ALA A 36 -10.00 -0.17 8.93
CA ALA A 36 -9.78 0.73 10.05
C ALA A 36 -11.08 1.06 10.78
N ALA A 37 -12.20 1.19 10.07
CA ALA A 37 -13.51 1.32 10.67
C ALA A 37 -13.95 0.03 11.39
N ARG A 38 -13.63 -1.15 10.85
CA ARG A 38 -14.01 -2.45 11.44
C ARG A 38 -13.24 -2.77 12.73
N THR A 39 -11.93 -2.51 12.75
CA THR A 39 -11.07 -2.88 13.90
C THR A 39 -10.11 -1.74 14.25
N PRO A 40 -10.61 -0.59 14.73
CA PRO A 40 -9.81 0.63 14.87
C PRO A 40 -8.67 0.48 15.87
N ASP A 41 -8.87 -0.26 16.95
CA ASP A 41 -7.88 -0.47 18.02
C ASP A 41 -6.92 -1.65 17.75
N ALA A 42 -7.14 -2.43 16.69
CA ALA A 42 -6.24 -3.51 16.33
C ALA A 42 -4.92 -2.94 15.79
N VAL A 43 -3.80 -3.60 16.11
CA VAL A 43 -2.48 -3.20 15.62
C VAL A 43 -2.38 -3.44 14.12
N ALA A 44 -2.03 -2.39 13.38
CA ALA A 44 -1.83 -2.42 11.92
C ALA A 44 -0.34 -2.46 11.54
N VAL A 45 0.52 -1.77 12.30
CA VAL A 45 1.95 -1.65 12.00
C VAL A 45 2.75 -1.87 13.27
N VAL A 46 3.83 -2.64 13.18
CA VAL A 46 4.85 -2.78 14.23
C VAL A 46 6.22 -2.56 13.60
N ALA A 47 6.97 -1.58 14.10
CA ALA A 47 8.31 -1.27 13.62
C ALA A 47 9.14 -0.59 14.71
N GLY A 48 10.37 -1.08 14.94
CA GLY A 48 11.30 -0.44 15.87
C GLY A 48 10.80 -0.33 17.32
N GLY A 49 9.98 -1.29 17.78
CA GLY A 49 9.36 -1.25 19.11
C GLY A 49 8.15 -0.32 19.24
N VAL A 50 7.76 0.36 18.17
CA VAL A 50 6.53 1.16 18.09
C VAL A 50 5.44 0.33 17.40
N SER A 51 4.23 0.40 17.95
CA SER A 51 3.03 -0.19 17.35
C SER A 51 2.03 0.91 17.04
N LEU A 52 1.42 0.86 15.85
CA LEU A 52 0.31 1.74 15.47
C LEU A 52 -0.94 0.89 15.25
N SER A 53 -2.04 1.35 15.82
CA SER A 53 -3.38 0.85 15.53
C SER A 53 -3.85 1.26 14.13
N TYR A 54 -4.86 0.57 13.60
CA TYR A 54 -5.49 0.96 12.33
C TYR A 54 -6.00 2.41 12.36
N ARG A 55 -6.57 2.85 13.48
CA ARG A 55 -7.02 4.25 13.67
C ARG A 55 -5.85 5.22 13.53
N GLU A 56 -4.73 4.97 14.20
CA GLU A 56 -3.57 5.86 14.16
C GLU A 56 -2.94 5.95 12.78
N VAL A 57 -2.90 4.83 12.05
CA VAL A 57 -2.43 4.82 10.66
C VAL A 57 -3.36 5.65 9.77
N GLU A 58 -4.67 5.45 9.88
CA GLU A 58 -5.68 6.16 9.09
C GLU A 58 -5.67 7.67 9.38
N GLU A 59 -5.54 8.08 10.64
CA GLU A 59 -5.45 9.49 11.01
C GLU A 59 -4.17 10.15 10.46
N ARG A 60 -3.02 9.48 10.57
CA ARG A 60 -1.74 9.98 10.01
C ARG A 60 -1.81 10.07 8.48
N ALA A 61 -2.34 9.04 7.83
CA ALA A 61 -2.51 8.99 6.38
C ALA A 61 -3.43 10.11 5.90
N ASN A 62 -4.58 10.32 6.57
CA ASN A 62 -5.49 11.41 6.25
C ASN A 62 -4.81 12.77 6.37
N ARG A 63 -4.09 13.05 7.46
CA ARG A 63 -3.36 14.32 7.61
C ARG A 63 -2.38 14.56 6.46
N LEU A 64 -1.64 13.54 6.05
CA LEU A 64 -0.74 13.65 4.91
C LEU A 64 -1.51 13.88 3.60
N ALA A 65 -2.60 13.15 3.36
CA ALA A 65 -3.40 13.29 2.16
C ALA A 65 -3.96 14.71 2.01
N TRP A 66 -4.51 15.28 3.09
CA TRP A 66 -4.98 16.68 3.11
C TRP A 66 -3.87 17.66 2.80
N TYR A 67 -2.67 17.45 3.36
CA TYR A 67 -1.52 18.29 3.08
C TYR A 67 -1.08 18.19 1.60
N LEU A 68 -0.97 16.97 1.05
CA LEU A 68 -0.62 16.77 -0.36
C LEU A 68 -1.65 17.40 -1.31
N ARG A 69 -2.95 17.25 -1.02
CA ARG A 69 -4.03 17.94 -1.78
C ARG A 69 -3.88 19.45 -1.73
N SER A 70 -3.50 20.01 -0.57
CA SER A 70 -3.26 21.46 -0.45
C SER A 70 -2.07 21.95 -1.29
N LEU A 71 -1.14 21.05 -1.66
CA LEU A 71 -0.04 21.32 -2.59
C LEU A 71 -0.41 21.08 -4.07
N GLY A 72 -1.66 20.70 -4.36
CA GLY A 72 -2.16 20.45 -5.72
C GLY A 72 -1.96 19.01 -6.22
N VAL A 73 -1.59 18.07 -5.35
CA VAL A 73 -1.56 16.64 -5.69
C VAL A 73 -2.97 16.12 -5.91
N GLY A 74 -3.17 15.32 -6.95
CA GLY A 74 -4.42 14.63 -7.24
C GLY A 74 -4.21 13.41 -8.14
N ALA A 75 -5.26 12.98 -8.83
CA ALA A 75 -5.20 11.84 -9.73
C ALA A 75 -4.03 11.96 -10.72
N GLU A 76 -3.33 10.84 -10.93
CA GLU A 76 -2.18 10.73 -11.85
C GLU A 76 -0.94 11.55 -11.44
N SER A 77 -0.94 12.17 -10.26
CA SER A 77 0.25 12.84 -9.71
C SER A 77 1.27 11.82 -9.20
N LEU A 78 2.55 12.08 -9.46
CA LEU A 78 3.65 11.28 -8.94
C LEU A 78 4.19 11.88 -7.65
N VAL A 79 4.13 11.12 -6.56
CA VAL A 79 4.69 11.51 -5.25
C VAL A 79 5.79 10.52 -4.86
N GLY A 80 7.01 11.03 -4.71
CA GLY A 80 8.14 10.25 -4.23
C GLY A 80 8.09 10.07 -2.71
N VAL A 81 8.26 8.84 -2.22
CA VAL A 81 8.37 8.54 -0.79
C VAL A 81 9.80 8.11 -0.48
N CYS A 82 10.51 8.94 0.29
CA CYS A 82 11.88 8.67 0.73
C CYS A 82 11.89 8.64 2.28
N LEU A 83 11.65 7.45 2.82
CA LEU A 83 11.64 7.19 4.27
C LEU A 83 12.40 5.91 4.54
N GLU A 84 13.09 5.86 5.68
CA GLU A 84 13.61 4.61 6.20
C GLU A 84 12.45 3.67 6.61
N ARG A 85 12.77 2.38 6.80
CA ARG A 85 11.77 1.45 7.34
C ARG A 85 11.46 1.82 8.79
N GLY A 86 10.23 2.26 9.04
CA GLY A 86 9.76 2.68 10.35
C GLY A 86 8.23 2.72 10.41
N PRO A 87 7.67 3.10 11.57
CA PRO A 87 6.21 3.11 11.78
C PRO A 87 5.47 4.06 10.84
N ASP A 88 6.13 5.09 10.31
CA ASP A 88 5.52 6.11 9.46
C ASP A 88 5.48 5.76 7.97
N LEU A 89 6.19 4.71 7.53
CA LEU A 89 6.24 4.33 6.11
C LEU A 89 4.85 3.94 5.59
N VAL A 90 4.12 3.12 6.33
CA VAL A 90 2.77 2.68 5.93
C VAL A 90 1.77 3.84 5.92
N PRO A 91 1.64 4.67 6.97
CA PRO A 91 0.84 5.90 6.92
C PRO A 91 1.19 6.80 5.74
N ALA A 92 2.48 6.94 5.40
CA ALA A 92 2.91 7.76 4.28
C ALA A 92 2.41 7.22 2.94
N LEU A 93 2.57 5.91 2.69
CA LEU A 93 2.10 5.27 1.46
C LEU A 93 0.57 5.36 1.33
N ILE A 94 -0.17 5.08 2.40
CA ILE A 94 -1.64 5.22 2.38
C ILE A 94 -2.05 6.68 2.17
N GLY A 95 -1.37 7.64 2.81
CA GLY A 95 -1.65 9.06 2.63
C GLY A 95 -1.44 9.56 1.21
N VAL A 96 -0.41 9.08 0.52
CA VAL A 96 -0.20 9.33 -0.92
C VAL A 96 -1.32 8.73 -1.77
N LEU A 97 -1.77 7.51 -1.46
CA LEU A 97 -2.87 6.90 -2.20
C LEU A 97 -4.22 7.59 -1.97
N LYS A 98 -4.37 8.32 -0.85
CA LYS A 98 -5.57 9.08 -0.50
C LYS A 98 -5.53 10.51 -1.04
N SER A 99 -4.38 11.08 -1.41
CA SER A 99 -4.27 12.47 -1.85
C SER A 99 -4.96 12.71 -3.18
#